data_AF-A0AAV6CJC8-F1
#
_entry.id   AF-A0AAV6CJC8-F1
#
_cell.length_a   1.000
_cell.length_b   1.000
_cell.length_c   1.000
_cell.angle_alpha   90.00
_cell.angle_beta   90.00
_cell.angle_gamma   90.00
#
_symmetry.space_group_name_H-M   'P 1'
#
loop_
_entity.id
_entity.type
_entity.pdbx_description
1 polymer ?
#
loop_
_entity_poly.entity_id
_entity_poly.type
_entity_poly.pdbx_seq_one_letter_code
_entity_poly.pdbx_strand_id
1 'polypeptide(L)'
;MLIIRPPMPASTALRGTPWWNWLGGPLGALIVLSGAALAPRLGAAAFIASVVGGQLLCAVILDHFGAMHLPQQSISPTRLLGVTMVFGGVLLVTLRR
;
A
#
# COMPACT_ATOMS: atom_id res chain seq x y z
N MET A 1 5.01 -24.41 12.28
CA MET A 1 5.72 -23.59 11.27
C MET A 1 7.20 -23.32 11.62
N LEU A 2 7.87 -24.14 12.45
CA LEU A 2 9.28 -23.93 12.85
C LEU A 2 10.29 -24.85 12.15
N ILE A 3 9.84 -25.75 11.28
CA ILE A 3 10.66 -26.83 10.69
C ILE A 3 11.35 -26.36 9.40
N ILE A 4 10.87 -25.29 8.76
CA ILE A 4 11.48 -24.72 7.56
C ILE A 4 12.07 -23.37 7.96
N ARG A 5 13.34 -23.38 8.39
CA ARG A 5 14.13 -22.15 8.41
C ARG A 5 14.65 -21.93 7.01
N PRO A 6 14.18 -20.91 6.27
CA PRO A 6 14.84 -20.55 5.02
C PRO A 6 16.33 -20.33 5.32
N PRO A 7 17.25 -20.89 4.50
CA PRO A 7 18.67 -20.68 4.69
C PRO A 7 18.94 -19.18 4.72
N MET A 8 19.85 -18.75 5.61
CA MET A 8 20.18 -17.32 5.72
C MET A 8 20.53 -16.78 4.33
N PRO A 9 19.90 -15.66 3.90
CA PRO A 9 20.17 -15.11 2.59
C PRO A 9 21.67 -14.83 2.47
N ALA A 10 22.27 -15.37 1.41
CA ALA A 10 23.68 -15.12 1.13
C ALA A 10 23.93 -13.61 1.06
N SER A 11 25.07 -13.14 1.54
CA SER A 11 25.43 -11.71 1.53
C SER A 11 25.45 -11.09 0.13
N THR A 12 25.51 -11.92 -0.90
CA THR A 12 25.36 -11.55 -2.31
C THR A 12 23.91 -11.20 -2.69
N ALA A 13 22.92 -11.86 -2.09
CA ALA A 13 21.49 -11.58 -2.31
C ALA A 13 21.11 -10.17 -1.82
N LEU A 14 21.72 -9.72 -0.72
CA LEU A 14 21.52 -8.36 -0.18
C LEU A 14 22.02 -7.28 -1.16
N ARG A 15 23.13 -7.53 -1.86
CA ARG A 15 23.71 -6.58 -2.83
C ARG A 15 22.99 -6.57 -4.18
N GLY A 16 22.37 -7.69 -4.56
CA GLY A 16 21.59 -7.79 -5.80
C GLY A 16 20.14 -7.30 -5.66
N THR A 17 19.71 -6.92 -4.46
CA THR A 17 18.33 -6.49 -4.23
C THR A 17 18.11 -5.07 -4.75
N PRO A 18 17.08 -4.82 -5.57
CA PRO A 18 16.76 -3.48 -6.03
C PRO A 18 16.52 -2.49 -4.88
N TRP A 19 16.98 -1.25 -5.05
CA TRP A 19 16.95 -0.24 -3.99
C TRP A 19 15.54 0.04 -3.47
N TRP A 20 14.50 -0.04 -4.32
CA TRP A 20 13.11 0.19 -3.93
C TRP A 20 12.57 -0.88 -2.97
N ASN A 21 13.14 -2.09 -2.95
CA ASN A 21 12.69 -3.15 -2.07
C ASN A 21 12.92 -2.80 -0.58
N TRP A 22 13.90 -1.94 -0.31
CA TRP A 22 14.19 -1.44 1.03
C TRP A 22 13.17 -0.45 1.56
N LEU A 23 12.32 0.13 0.69
CA LEU A 23 11.25 1.05 1.10
C LEU A 23 10.13 0.35 1.86
N GLY A 24 9.98 -0.98 1.71
CA GLY A 24 8.93 -1.74 2.39
C GLY A 24 9.00 -1.63 3.92
N GLY A 25 10.21 -1.59 4.50
CA GLY A 25 10.41 -1.45 5.94
C GLY A 25 9.91 -0.10 6.48
N PRO A 26 10.46 1.04 6.01
CA PRO A 26 10.00 2.36 6.40
C PRO A 26 8.51 2.62 6.13
N LEU A 27 7.98 2.20 4.97
CA LEU A 27 6.56 2.35 4.66
C LEU A 27 5.67 1.52 5.59
N GLY A 28 6.08 0.29 5.92
CA GLY A 28 5.38 -0.54 6.91
C GLY A 28 5.37 0.10 8.29
N ALA A 29 6.51 0.62 8.75
CA ALA A 29 6.59 1.35 10.02
C ALA A 29 5.67 2.58 10.02
N LEU A 30 5.60 3.33 8.92
CA LEU A 30 4.70 4.47 8.78
C LEU A 30 3.23 4.07 8.87
N ILE A 31 2.82 2.95 8.28
CA ILE A 31 1.45 2.42 8.38
C ILE A 31 1.12 2.06 9.84
N VAL A 32 2.04 1.38 10.54
CA VAL A 32 1.87 1.01 11.95
C VAL A 32 1.76 2.24 12.84
N LEU A 33 2.65 3.22 12.67
CA LEU A 33 2.62 4.49 13.41
C LEU A 33 1.33 5.26 13.13
N SER A 34 0.90 5.30 11.87
CA SER A 34 -0.36 5.92 11.47
C SER A 34 -1.55 5.22 12.14
N GLY A 35 -1.54 3.89 12.22
CA GLY A 35 -2.55 3.13 12.95
C GLY A 35 -2.57 3.46 14.44
N ALA A 36 -1.42 3.47 15.10
CA ALA A 36 -1.32 3.80 16.51
C ALA A 36 -1.83 5.22 16.82
N ALA A 37 -1.54 6.20 15.95
CA ALA A 37 -1.91 7.60 16.16
C ALA A 37 -3.36 7.92 15.72
N LEU A 38 -3.80 7.35 14.59
CA LEU A 38 -5.05 7.74 13.92
C LEU A 38 -6.20 6.77 14.18
N ALA A 39 -5.95 5.47 14.41
CA ALA A 39 -7.04 4.51 14.64
C ALA A 39 -7.91 4.85 15.86
N PRO A 40 -7.38 5.34 17.00
CA PRO A 40 -8.21 5.77 18.12
C PRO A 40 -9.07 7.02 17.81
N ARG A 41 -8.59 7.90 16.93
CA ARG A 41 -9.26 9.17 16.59
C ARG A 41 -10.33 8.99 15.51
N LEU A 42 -9.97 8.28 14.44
CA LEU A 42 -10.84 8.01 13.29
C LEU A 42 -11.80 6.83 13.52
N GLY A 43 -11.47 5.96 14.47
CA GLY A 43 -12.11 4.66 14.66
C GLY A 43 -11.79 3.64 13.56
N ALA A 44 -12.05 2.38 13.86
CA ALA A 44 -11.58 1.25 13.04
C ALA A 44 -12.05 1.32 11.58
N ALA A 45 -13.33 1.63 11.34
CA ALA A 45 -13.91 1.65 10.00
C ALA A 45 -13.28 2.73 9.09
N ALA A 46 -13.19 3.97 9.57
CA ALA A 46 -12.61 5.08 8.78
C ALA A 46 -11.10 4.91 8.60
N PHE A 47 -10.40 4.37 9.59
CA PHE A 47 -8.97 4.06 9.46
C PHE A 47 -8.72 3.00 8.39
N ILE A 48 -9.41 1.86 8.44
CA ILE A 48 -9.26 0.78 7.45
C ILE A 48 -9.64 1.28 6.05
N ALA A 49 -10.75 2.02 5.93
CA ALA A 49 -11.16 2.60 4.65
C ALA A 49 -10.07 3.53 4.07
N SER A 50 -9.48 4.38 4.92
CA SER A 50 -8.39 5.29 4.52
C SER A 50 -7.14 4.54 4.07
N VAL A 51 -6.75 3.48 4.79
CA VAL A 51 -5.60 2.63 4.43
C VAL A 51 -5.83 1.97 3.08
N VAL A 52 -7.00 1.36 2.87
CA VAL A 52 -7.35 0.71 1.60
C VAL A 52 -7.37 1.72 0.45
N GLY A 53 -7.94 2.91 0.67
CA GLY A 53 -7.93 3.99 -0.33
C GLY A 53 -6.51 4.43 -0.70
N GLY A 54 -5.63 4.60 0.29
CA GLY A 54 -4.22 4.93 0.06
C GLY A 54 -3.46 3.82 -0.68
N GLN A 55 -3.70 2.56 -0.34
CA GLN A 55 -3.11 1.41 -1.06
C GLN A 55 -3.54 1.39 -2.53
N LEU A 56 -4.82 1.65 -2.79
CA LEU A 56 -5.37 1.68 -4.15
C LEU A 56 -4.78 2.84 -4.97
N LEU A 57 -4.61 4.01 -4.35
CA LEU A 57 -3.93 5.15 -4.98
C LEU A 57 -2.48 4.83 -5.35
N CYS A 58 -1.72 4.27 -4.40
CA CYS A 58 -0.35 3.86 -4.64
C CYS A 58 -0.27 2.82 -5.76
N ALA A 59 -1.17 1.83 -5.78
CA ALA A 59 -1.23 0.83 -6.85
C ALA A 59 -1.47 1.48 -8.23
N VAL A 60 -2.40 2.43 -8.32
CA VAL A 60 -2.69 3.15 -9.58
C VAL A 60 -1.48 3.95 -10.05
N ILE A 61 -0.80 4.64 -9.15
CA ILE A 61 0.41 5.40 -9.46
C ILE A 61 1.50 4.45 -9.97
N LEU A 62 1.77 3.36 -9.25
CA LEU A 62 2.80 2.39 -9.62
C LEU A 62 2.52 1.74 -10.99
N ASP A 63 1.27 1.36 -11.24
CA ASP A 63 0.86 0.74 -12.49
C ASP A 63 0.91 1.72 -13.68
N HIS A 64 0.59 3.00 -13.43
CA HIS A 64 0.65 4.03 -14.46
C HIS A 64 2.08 4.31 -14.94
N PHE A 65 3.03 4.33 -14.00
CA PHE A 65 4.44 4.53 -14.30
C PHE A 65 5.18 3.24 -14.70
N GLY A 66 4.53 2.06 -14.65
CA GLY A 66 5.19 0.78 -14.90
C GLY A 66 6.33 0.50 -13.92
N ALA A 67 6.21 1.01 -12.68
CA ALA A 67 7.26 0.89 -11.67
C ALA A 67 7.50 -0.59 -11.30
N MET A 68 8.72 -0.91 -10.86
CA MET A 68 9.10 -2.27 -10.41
C MET A 68 9.01 -3.36 -11.49
N HIS A 69 9.24 -3.02 -12.76
CA HIS A 69 9.11 -3.94 -13.91
C HIS A 69 7.69 -4.48 -14.11
N LEU A 70 6.67 -3.79 -13.59
CA LEU A 70 5.29 -4.11 -13.93
C LEU A 70 4.98 -3.69 -15.37
N PRO A 71 4.17 -4.46 -16.11
CA PRO A 71 3.66 -4.03 -17.39
C PRO A 71 2.88 -2.73 -17.21
N GLN A 72 3.31 -1.67 -17.88
CA GLN A 72 2.68 -0.36 -17.80
C GLN A 72 1.21 -0.49 -18.22
N GLN A 73 0.30 -0.26 -17.29
CA GLN A 73 -1.13 -0.25 -17.58
C GLN A 73 -1.56 1.17 -17.90
N SER A 74 -2.13 1.36 -19.09
CA SER A 74 -2.80 2.59 -19.46
C SER A 74 -4.00 2.83 -18.54
N ILE A 75 -4.17 4.08 -18.10
CA ILE A 75 -5.32 4.47 -17.27
C ILE A 75 -6.56 4.36 -18.15
N SER A 76 -7.38 3.32 -17.92
CA SER A 76 -8.66 3.19 -18.58
C SER A 76 -9.71 4.09 -17.88
N PRO A 77 -10.73 4.58 -18.62
CA PRO A 77 -11.82 5.34 -18.03
C PRO A 77 -12.56 4.56 -16.94
N THR A 78 -12.69 3.23 -17.11
CA THR A 78 -13.30 2.32 -16.13
C THR A 78 -12.50 2.24 -14.83
N ARG A 79 -11.17 2.26 -14.91
CA ARG A 79 -10.30 2.25 -13.74
C ARG A 79 -10.41 3.56 -12.97
N LEU A 80 -10.46 4.69 -13.67
CA LEU A 80 -10.66 6.00 -13.05
C LEU A 80 -12.01 6.08 -12.34
N LEU A 81 -13.06 5.53 -12.94
CA LEU A 81 -14.38 5.40 -12.31
C LEU A 81 -14.31 4.56 -11.02
N GLY A 82 -13.64 3.40 -11.06
CA GLY A 82 -13.47 2.55 -9.87
C GLY A 82 -12.71 3.25 -8.75
N VAL A 83 -11.61 3.94 -9.08
CA VAL A 83 -10.79 4.70 -8.12
C VAL A 83 -11.62 5.82 -7.48
N THR A 84 -12.31 6.63 -8.29
CA THR A 84 -13.17 7.71 -7.77
C THR A 84 -14.30 7.18 -6.88
N MET A 85 -14.87 6.03 -7.22
CA MET A 85 -15.91 5.38 -6.40
C MET A 85 -15.38 4.88 -5.05
N VAL A 86 -14.17 4.29 -5.01
CA VAL A 86 -13.51 3.91 -3.76
C VAL A 86 -13.23 5.15 -2.90
N PHE A 87 -12.66 6.19 -3.49
CA PHE A 87 -12.37 7.44 -2.77
C PHE A 87 -13.65 8.10 -2.24
N GLY A 88 -14.73 8.10 -3.01
CA GLY A 88 -16.03 8.55 -2.55
C GLY A 88 -16.54 7.75 -1.34
N GLY A 89 -16.37 6.43 -1.36
CA GLY A 89 -16.68 5.56 -0.22
C GLY A 89 -15.86 5.88 1.02
N VAL A 90 -14.54 6.05 0.88
CA VAL A 90 -13.64 6.45 1.98
C VAL A 90 -14.06 7.80 2.56
N LEU A 91 -14.37 8.77 1.71
CA LEU A 91 -14.83 10.10 2.13
C LEU A 91 -16.14 10.00 2.92
N LEU A 92 -17.11 9.24 2.42
CA LEU A 92 -18.42 9.07 3.06
C LEU A 92 -18.32 8.43 4.45
N VAL A 93 -17.43 7.43 4.60
CA VAL A 93 -17.16 6.78 5.89
C VAL A 93 -16.47 7.75 6.86
N THR A 94 -15.60 8.62 6.34
CA THR A 94 -14.84 9.58 7.16
C THR A 94 -15.69 10.79 7.57
N LEU A 95 -16.59 11.27 6.70
CA LEU A 95 -17.48 12.42 6.97
C LEU A 95 -18.63 12.12 7.94
N ARG A 96 -18.97 10.84 8.16
CA ARG A 96 -20.08 10.44 9.04
C ARG A 96 -19.69 10.36 10.53
N ARG A 97 -18.54 10.91 10.91
CA ARG A 97 -18.05 11.05 12.29
C ARG A 97 -17.83 12.52 12.60
#